data_AF-A0A3N5NFB3-F1
#
_entry.id   AF-A0A3N5NFB3-F1
#
_cell.length_a   1.000
_cell.length_b   1.000
_cell.length_c   1.000
_cell.angle_alpha   90.00
_cell.angle_beta   90.00
_cell.angle_gamma   90.00
#
_symmetry.space_group_name_H-M   'P 1'
#
loop_
_entity.id
_entity.type
_entity.pdbx_description
1 polymer ?
#
loop_
_entity_poly.entity_id
_entity_poly.type
_entity_poly.pdbx_seq_one_letter_code
_entity_poly.pdbx_strand_id
1 'polypeptide(L)' 'MTTTFMLIFASALVMAIGGTPLVRRLALRLGIIDQPSARKMHLDPFPLLGGVAIYGAFIAAVIL' A
#
# COMPACT_ATOMS: atom_id res chain seq x y z
N MET A 1 13.88 -10.82 -23.00
CA MET A 1 13.04 -11.52 -22.00
C MET A 1 13.41 -11.11 -20.58
N THR A 2 14.64 -11.34 -20.12
CA THR A 2 15.12 -10.92 -18.78
C THR A 2 15.03 -9.41 -18.53
N THR A 3 15.42 -8.57 -19.50
CA THR A 3 15.35 -7.10 -19.36
C THR A 3 13.92 -6.60 -19.16
N THR A 4 12.94 -7.19 -19.85
CA THR A 4 11.52 -6.86 -19.70
C THR A 4 11.02 -7.19 -18.29
N PHE A 5 11.38 -8.36 -17.76
CA PHE A 5 11.03 -8.73 -16.38
C PHE A 5 11.67 -7.82 -15.33
N MET A 6 12.91 -7.36 -15.56
CA MET A 6 13.55 -6.38 -14.67
C MET A 6 12.84 -5.03 -14.69
N LEU A 7 12.36 -4.57 -15.86
CA LEU A 7 11.61 -3.31 -15.96
C LEU A 7 10.24 -3.40 -15.28
N ILE A 8 9.52 -4.51 -15.44
CA ILE A 8 8.24 -4.77 -14.75
C ILE A 8 8.44 -4.83 -13.23
N PHE A 9 9.50 -5.50 -12.76
CA PHE A 9 9.82 -5.56 -11.34
C PHE A 9 10.15 -4.17 -10.78
N ALA A 10 10.99 -3.41 -11.48
CA ALA A 10 11.38 -2.07 -11.06
C ALA A 10 10.19 -1.10 -11.02
N SER A 11 9.30 -1.13 -12.02
CA SER A 11 8.09 -0.30 -12.04
C SER A 11 7.13 -0.67 -10.91
N ALA A 12 6.90 -1.97 -10.68
CA ALA A 12 6.06 -2.46 -9.59
C ALA A 12 6.61 -2.05 -8.21
N LEU A 13 7.93 -2.15 -8.02
CA LEU A 13 8.59 -1.75 -6.78
C LEU A 13 8.44 -0.25 -6.51
N VAL A 14 8.66 0.59 -7.53
CA VAL A 14 8.50 2.05 -7.41
C VAL A 14 7.04 2.42 -7.13
N MET A 15 6.09 1.81 -7.83
CA MET A 15 4.66 2.03 -7.58
C MET A 15 4.23 1.58 -6.19
N ALA A 16 4.72 0.43 -5.69
CA ALA A 16 4.40 -0.04 -4.35
C ALA A 16 4.97 0.91 -3.28
N ILE A 17 6.25 1.28 -3.39
CA ILE A 17 6.90 2.19 -2.43
C ILE A 17 6.23 3.57 -2.44
N GLY A 18 5.89 4.10 -3.62
CA GLY A 18 5.23 5.40 -3.76
C GLY A 18 3.74 5.38 -3.39
N GLY A 19 3.04 4.29 -3.70
CA GLY A 19 1.60 4.12 -3.44
C GLY A 19 1.29 3.87 -1.96
N THR A 20 2.15 3.18 -1.23
CA THR A 20 1.97 2.88 0.20
C THR A 20 1.76 4.13 1.08
N PRO A 21 2.59 5.19 1.00
CA PRO A 21 2.37 6.42 1.78
C PRO A 21 1.12 7.20 1.31
N LEU A 22 0.78 7.15 0.03
CA LEU A 22 -0.43 7.76 -0.54
C LEU A 22 -1.69 7.11 0.04
N VAL A 23 -1.76 5.78 0.00
CA VAL A 23 -2.88 5.01 0.55
C VAL A 23 -2.94 5.14 2.07
N ARG A 24 -1.80 5.21 2.76
CA ARG A 24 -1.75 5.53 4.20
C ARG A 24 -2.38 6.89 4.51
N ARG A 25 -2.02 7.94 3.76
CA ARG A 25 -2.63 9.28 3.91
C ARG A 25 -4.12 9.25 3.61
N LEU A 26 -4.54 8.48 2.60
CA LEU A 26 -5.94 8.32 2.24
C LEU A 26 -6.73 7.57 3.34
N ALA A 27 -6.17 6.52 3.93
CA ALA A 27 -6.76 5.79 5.04
C ALA A 27 -7.01 6.69 6.26
N LEU A 28 -6.03 7.54 6.59
CA LEU A 28 -6.15 8.53 7.66
C LEU A 28 -7.22 9.58 7.35
N ARG A 29 -7.28 10.07 6.11
CA ARG A 29 -8.31 11.05 5.69
C ARG A 29 -9.72 10.49 5.64
N LEU A 30 -9.87 9.23 5.23
CA LEU A 30 -11.16 8.54 5.15
C LEU A 30 -11.62 7.97 6.50
N GLY A 31 -10.79 8.03 7.55
CA GLY A 31 -11.11 7.47 8.86
C GLY A 31 -11.14 5.93 8.87
N ILE A 32 -10.60 5.27 7.85
CA ILE A 32 -10.47 3.80 7.77
C ILE A 32 -9.22 3.38 8.55
N ILE A 33 -9.28 3.64 9.85
CA ILE A 33 -8.23 3.37 10.82
C ILE A 33 -8.77 2.47 11.92
N ASP A 34 -7.96 1.50 12.32
CA ASP A 34 -8.26 0.69 13.49
C ASP A 34 -8.02 1.56 14.73
N GLN A 35 -9.11 1.87 15.44
CA GLN A 35 -9.03 2.67 16.66
C GLN A 35 -8.43 1.82 17.78
N PRO A 36 -7.51 2.38 18.59
CA PRO A 36 -6.92 1.66 19.70
C PRO A 36 -8.02 1.32 20.73
N SER A 37 -8.23 0.02 20.96
CA SER A 37 -9.14 -0.51 21.97
C SER A 37 -8.37 -0.80 23.26
N ALA A 38 -9.02 -0.72 24.42
CA ALA A 38 -8.42 -0.91 25.76
C ALA A 38 -7.70 -2.27 26.00
N ARG A 39 -7.75 -3.20 25.04
CA ARG A 39 -6.99 -4.47 25.02
C ARG A 39 -5.76 -4.45 24.10
N LYS A 40 -5.50 -3.39 23.33
CA LYS A 40 -4.38 -3.30 22.36
C LYS A 40 -3.28 -2.37 22.92
N MET A 41 -2.04 -2.85 22.93
CA MET A 41 -0.85 -2.14 23.43
C MET A 41 -0.41 -0.94 22.55
N HIS A 42 -1.07 -0.74 21.40
CA HIS A 42 -0.73 0.32 20.45
C HIS A 42 -1.59 1.56 20.71
N LEU A 43 -0.94 2.71 20.90
CA LEU A 43 -1.58 4.01 21.12
C LEU A 43 -1.89 4.75 19.80
N ASP A 44 -1.23 4.36 18.71
CA ASP A 44 -1.38 5.01 17.41
C ASP A 44 -2.40 4.29 16.50
N PRO A 45 -3.22 5.04 15.74
CA PRO A 45 -4.17 4.48 14.79
C PRO A 45 -3.46 3.79 13.62
N PHE A 46 -3.78 2.51 13.38
CA PHE A 46 -3.21 1.74 12.28
C PHE A 46 -4.08 1.87 11.01
N PRO A 47 -3.50 2.23 9.85
CA PRO A 47 -4.23 2.30 8.59
C PRO A 47 -4.52 0.88 8.07
N LEU A 48 -5.80 0.57 7.81
CA LEU A 48 -6.23 -0.76 7.37
C LEU A 48 -6.07 -0.98 5.85
N LEU A 49 -5.75 0.06 5.08
CA LEU A 49 -5.73 0.03 3.61
C LEU A 49 -4.39 -0.42 3.00
N GLY A 50 -3.47 -0.99 3.77
CA GLY A 50 -2.17 -1.45 3.24
C GLY A 50 -2.30 -2.47 2.10
N GLY A 51 -3.22 -3.44 2.24
CA GLY A 51 -3.48 -4.44 1.20
C GLY A 51 -4.02 -3.84 -0.10
N VAL A 52 -4.82 -2.77 -0.01
CA VAL A 52 -5.36 -2.06 -1.19
C VAL A 52 -4.23 -1.39 -1.99
N ALA A 53 -3.22 -0.86 -1.30
CA ALA A 53 -2.03 -0.29 -1.96
C ALA A 53 -1.27 -1.34 -2.77
N ILE A 54 -1.02 -2.51 -2.17
CA ILE A 54 -0.28 -3.61 -2.81
C ILE A 54 -1.09 -4.18 -3.99
N TYR A 55 -2.39 -4.40 -3.81
CA TYR A 55 -3.24 -4.97 -4.86
C TYR A 55 -3.40 -3.99 -6.04
N GLY A 56 -3.54 -2.69 -5.77
CA GLY A 56 -3.56 -1.67 -6.82
C GLY A 56 -2.24 -1.59 -7.59
N ALA A 57 -1.10 -1.65 -6.90
CA ALA A 57 0.21 -1.68 -7.55
C ALA A 57 0.40 -2.95 -8.39
N PHE A 58 -0.09 -4.09 -7.93
CA PHE A 58 -0.06 -5.35 -8.67
C PHE A 58 -0.89 -5.28 -9.96
N ILE A 59 -2.14 -4.81 -9.89
CA ILE A 59 -2.99 -4.65 -11.09
C ILE A 59 -2.34 -3.69 -12.09
N ALA A 60 -1.82 -2.54 -11.61
CA ALA A 60 -1.13 -1.59 -12.47
C ALA A 60 0.09 -2.20 -13.16
N ALA A 61 0.86 -3.02 -12.44
CA ALA A 61 2.02 -3.73 -13.01
C ALA A 61 1.65 -4.85 -13.99
N VAL A 62 0.49 -5.49 -13.82
CA VAL A 62 0.00 -6.54 -14.75
C VAL A 62 -0.55 -5.94 -16.05
N ILE A 63 -1.13 -4.74 -15.99
CA ILE A 63 -1.65 -4.04 -17.16
C ILE A 63 -0.52 -3.45 -18.04
N LEU A 64 0.64 -3.18 -17.45
CA LEU A 64 1.78 -2.52 -18.07
C LEU A 64 2.71 -3.52 -18.76
#